data_AF-A0A9D2DJ46-F1
#
_entry.id   AF-A0A9D2DJ46-F1
#
_cell.length_a   1.000
_cell.length_b   1.000
_cell.length_c   1.000
_cell.angle_alpha   90.00
_cell.angle_beta   90.00
_cell.angle_gamma   90.00
#
_symmetry.space_group_name_H-M   'P 1'
#
loop_
_entity.id
_entity.type
_entity.pdbx_description
1 polymer ?
#
loop_
_entity_poly.entity_id
_entity_poly.type
_entity_poly.pdbx_seq_one_letter_code
_entity_poly.pdbx_strand_id
1 'polypeptide(L)'
;MALFSVVQNGEIRNLVIGDASVDVRGADAFRQSVLAVRADGSIISNCSTSGTLQSSTDFLQLVGGMVGLCTNSTTITRCASFMDITTSSVSASYGETVGGLVGQWEGATDTSLISNCLFAGSIMSSADYSSVGGILSTGAPTALGGTVKSLPVVENCVVNPSSFEASGEFADLVYVALVYGTDGAPAVETCLWPAGDEHVAGSVDYTTGAITYPADTSPYGSAVADFSDSALVEKLNANSPDTWAMGVNGYPVLAWQTNLVAADYSGVDDALAKIPADLSIYTAESAAAVETARDAVDRTLAADRQSEVDAMADAIEDALAALEYKPADYSAVDDALAKIPADLSGYTAESAAAVEAARDAVDRTLTADRQGEVDAMAEAIEAALDALEEVPAPKPEQVAGNKDDLPATGDPTVLLVPALGLVGGAVLLARSRVA
;
A
#
# COMPACT_ATOMS: atom_id res chain seq x y z
N MET A 1 -31.92 19.62 -16.27
CA MET A 1 -32.20 18.21 -16.64
C MET A 1 -31.65 17.34 -15.53
N ALA A 2 -32.33 16.26 -15.16
CA ALA A 2 -31.89 15.24 -14.19
C ALA A 2 -32.74 13.97 -14.38
N LEU A 3 -32.35 12.84 -13.79
CA LEU A 3 -33.14 11.60 -13.85
C LEU A 3 -34.56 11.80 -13.30
N PHE A 4 -34.66 12.52 -12.17
CA PHE A 4 -35.92 12.96 -11.60
C PHE A 4 -36.06 14.48 -11.75
N SER A 5 -37.21 14.95 -12.22
CA SER A 5 -37.45 16.39 -12.23
C SER A 5 -37.66 16.90 -10.79
N VAL A 6 -38.80 16.57 -10.20
CA VAL A 6 -39.12 16.94 -8.82
C VAL A 6 -39.44 15.68 -8.03
N VAL A 7 -38.79 15.54 -6.87
CA VAL A 7 -39.10 14.54 -5.86
C VAL A 7 -39.72 15.27 -4.69
N GLN A 8 -40.95 14.94 -4.32
CA GLN A 8 -41.66 15.59 -3.22
C GLN A 8 -42.22 14.53 -2.27
N ASN A 9 -41.81 14.59 -1.01
CA ASN A 9 -42.13 13.60 0.02
C ASN A 9 -41.86 12.15 -0.45
N GLY A 10 -40.81 11.98 -1.27
CA GLY A 10 -40.44 10.71 -1.88
C GLY A 10 -39.14 10.16 -1.34
N GLU A 11 -38.83 8.91 -1.68
CA GLU A 11 -37.58 8.25 -1.30
C GLU A 11 -36.83 7.75 -2.54
N ILE A 12 -35.53 8.02 -2.59
CA ILE A 12 -34.61 7.43 -3.56
C ILE A 12 -33.53 6.70 -2.78
N ARG A 13 -33.39 5.39 -3.04
CA ARG A 13 -32.44 4.55 -2.32
C ARG A 13 -31.68 3.61 -3.25
N ASN A 14 -30.42 3.32 -2.91
CA ASN A 14 -29.60 2.28 -3.53
C ASN A 14 -29.49 2.45 -5.06
N LEU A 15 -29.25 3.70 -5.50
CA LEU A 15 -29.20 4.04 -6.91
C LEU A 15 -27.82 4.58 -7.27
N VAL A 16 -27.17 3.92 -8.24
CA VAL A 16 -25.91 4.36 -8.84
C VAL A 16 -26.20 4.88 -10.24
N ILE A 17 -25.87 6.14 -10.50
CA ILE A 17 -25.89 6.74 -11.84
C ILE A 17 -24.44 6.92 -12.27
N GLY A 18 -23.91 5.93 -12.99
CA GLY A 18 -22.54 5.94 -13.50
C GLY A 18 -22.43 6.64 -14.86
N ASP A 19 -21.31 7.33 -15.07
CA ASP A 19 -20.91 7.94 -16.35
C ASP A 19 -21.98 8.82 -16.98
N ALA A 20 -22.69 9.58 -16.14
CA ALA A 20 -23.66 10.56 -16.61
C ALA A 20 -22.96 11.64 -17.44
N SER A 21 -23.61 12.09 -18.51
CA SER A 21 -23.18 13.26 -19.26
C SER A 21 -24.35 14.23 -19.37
N VAL A 22 -24.23 15.35 -18.64
CA VAL A 22 -25.25 16.39 -18.57
C VAL A 22 -24.66 17.65 -19.17
N ASP A 23 -25.18 18.10 -20.31
CA ASP A 23 -24.82 19.36 -20.96
C ASP A 23 -26.07 20.26 -21.02
N VAL A 24 -26.04 21.36 -20.29
CA VAL A 24 -27.14 22.32 -20.20
C VAL A 24 -26.69 23.66 -20.77
N ARG A 25 -27.34 24.10 -21.86
CA ARG A 25 -27.04 25.37 -22.55
C ARG A 25 -28.30 26.18 -22.82
N GLY A 26 -28.17 27.50 -22.79
CA GLY A 26 -29.21 28.45 -23.20
C GLY A 26 -29.97 29.09 -22.03
N ALA A 27 -30.92 29.96 -22.39
CA ALA A 27 -31.71 30.73 -21.43
C ALA A 27 -32.76 29.87 -20.70
N ASP A 28 -33.06 30.23 -19.45
CA ASP A 28 -34.10 29.66 -18.57
C ASP A 28 -33.82 28.29 -17.91
N ALA A 29 -32.59 27.79 -17.91
CA ALA A 29 -32.22 26.62 -17.12
C ALA A 29 -31.80 27.03 -15.69
N PHE A 30 -32.72 26.86 -14.74
CA PHE A 30 -32.54 27.31 -13.35
C PHE A 30 -31.92 26.25 -12.41
N ARG A 31 -32.15 24.96 -12.66
CA ARG A 31 -31.68 23.85 -11.81
C ARG A 31 -31.05 22.73 -12.65
N GLN A 32 -29.83 22.35 -12.29
CA GLN A 32 -29.04 21.36 -13.01
C GLN A 32 -28.48 20.35 -12.02
N SER A 33 -28.64 19.06 -12.34
CA SER A 33 -28.09 17.98 -11.53
C SER A 33 -28.22 16.64 -12.24
N VAL A 34 -27.63 15.59 -11.68
CA VAL A 34 -27.75 14.24 -12.23
C VAL A 34 -28.97 13.50 -11.68
N LEU A 35 -29.16 13.51 -10.35
CA LEU A 35 -30.20 12.70 -9.70
C LEU A 35 -31.57 13.38 -9.74
N ALA A 36 -31.70 14.56 -9.12
CA ALA A 36 -32.98 15.26 -9.05
C ALA A 36 -32.82 16.78 -9.21
N VAL A 37 -33.60 17.45 -10.08
CA VAL A 37 -33.48 18.92 -10.15
C VAL A 37 -34.01 19.60 -8.89
N ARG A 38 -35.04 19.04 -8.24
CA ARG A 38 -35.52 19.46 -6.92
C ARG A 38 -35.91 18.27 -6.03
N ALA A 39 -35.48 18.29 -4.78
CA ALA A 39 -35.94 17.38 -3.72
C ALA A 39 -36.59 18.18 -2.59
N ASP A 40 -37.81 17.81 -2.21
CA ASP A 40 -38.64 18.55 -1.25
C ASP A 40 -39.20 17.60 -0.19
N GLY A 41 -38.79 17.78 1.07
CA GLY A 41 -39.17 16.90 2.18
C GLY A 41 -38.89 15.42 1.90
N SER A 42 -37.83 15.12 1.13
CA SER A 42 -37.58 13.79 0.57
C SER A 42 -36.39 13.08 1.23
N ILE A 43 -36.27 11.78 1.05
CA ILE A 43 -35.15 10.98 1.57
C ILE A 43 -34.31 10.45 0.40
N ILE A 44 -33.01 10.74 0.42
CA ILE A 44 -32.06 10.21 -0.56
C ILE A 44 -30.99 9.47 0.22
N SER A 45 -30.83 8.17 -0.02
CA SER A 45 -29.85 7.37 0.74
C SER A 45 -29.13 6.32 -0.09
N ASN A 46 -27.85 6.04 0.19
CA ASN A 46 -27.07 5.02 -0.55
C ASN A 46 -27.11 5.27 -2.07
N CYS A 47 -26.99 6.52 -2.48
CA CYS A 47 -27.03 6.90 -3.89
C CYS A 47 -25.66 7.44 -4.32
N SER A 48 -25.28 7.20 -5.58
CA SER A 48 -24.07 7.81 -6.13
C SER A 48 -24.22 8.29 -7.56
N THR A 49 -23.43 9.30 -7.90
CA THR A 49 -23.38 9.92 -9.23
C THR A 49 -21.93 10.03 -9.69
N SER A 50 -21.63 9.71 -10.95
CA SER A 50 -20.34 9.95 -11.57
C SER A 50 -20.51 10.39 -13.02
N GLY A 51 -19.46 11.03 -13.58
CA GLY A 51 -19.45 11.53 -14.95
C GLY A 51 -19.27 13.05 -15.02
N THR A 52 -19.88 13.69 -16.00
CA THR A 52 -19.67 15.12 -16.32
C THR A 52 -20.98 15.90 -16.27
N LEU A 53 -20.93 17.11 -15.68
CA LEU A 53 -22.00 18.10 -15.70
C LEU A 53 -21.44 19.43 -16.19
N GLN A 54 -21.85 19.85 -17.37
CA GLN A 54 -21.53 21.15 -17.95
C GLN A 54 -22.78 22.02 -17.96
N SER A 55 -22.68 23.24 -17.42
CA SER A 55 -23.76 24.21 -17.43
C SER A 55 -23.27 25.57 -17.91
N SER A 56 -23.95 26.11 -18.93
CA SER A 56 -23.66 27.42 -19.52
C SER A 56 -24.96 28.16 -19.80
N THR A 57 -25.40 29.00 -18.86
CA THR A 57 -26.65 29.74 -18.96
C THR A 57 -26.44 31.23 -18.69
N ASP A 58 -27.40 32.06 -19.10
CA ASP A 58 -27.42 33.51 -18.85
C ASP A 58 -28.31 33.90 -17.65
N PHE A 59 -28.79 32.91 -16.89
CA PHE A 59 -29.71 33.05 -15.76
C PHE A 59 -29.15 32.39 -14.49
N LEU A 60 -29.79 32.60 -13.33
CA LEU A 60 -29.38 31.98 -12.06
C LEU A 60 -29.32 30.44 -12.19
N GLN A 61 -28.17 29.86 -11.85
CA GLN A 61 -27.91 28.41 -11.92
C GLN A 61 -27.81 27.81 -10.53
N LEU A 62 -28.59 26.76 -10.27
CA LEU A 62 -28.50 25.94 -9.07
C LEU A 62 -28.00 24.54 -9.47
N VAL A 63 -26.68 24.38 -9.40
CA VAL A 63 -25.96 23.22 -9.94
C VAL A 63 -25.54 22.33 -8.78
N GLY A 64 -26.03 21.09 -8.77
CA GLY A 64 -25.59 20.08 -7.79
C GLY A 64 -25.18 18.79 -8.49
N GLY A 65 -24.07 18.18 -8.08
CA GLY A 65 -23.68 16.88 -8.62
C GLY A 65 -24.79 15.83 -8.47
N MET A 66 -25.54 15.87 -7.36
CA MET A 66 -26.73 15.02 -7.14
C MET A 66 -28.03 15.79 -7.27
N VAL A 67 -28.21 16.88 -6.52
CA VAL A 67 -29.48 17.61 -6.45
C VAL A 67 -29.26 19.10 -6.66
N GLY A 68 -29.99 19.71 -7.61
CA GLY A 68 -29.87 21.13 -7.87
C GLY A 68 -30.38 21.97 -6.70
N LEU A 69 -31.61 21.68 -6.26
CA LEU A 69 -32.26 22.37 -5.13
C LEU A 69 -32.88 21.38 -4.14
N CYS A 70 -32.46 21.45 -2.88
CA CYS A 70 -33.12 20.79 -1.76
C CYS A 70 -34.01 21.76 -0.99
N THR A 71 -35.17 21.31 -0.51
CA THR A 71 -36.05 22.13 0.33
C THR A 71 -36.63 21.37 1.51
N ASN A 72 -37.07 22.10 2.54
CA ASN A 72 -37.77 21.57 3.70
C ASN A 72 -36.98 20.44 4.38
N SER A 73 -37.65 19.44 4.93
CA SER A 73 -37.10 18.32 5.71
C SER A 73 -36.36 17.25 4.88
N THR A 74 -35.74 17.64 3.78
CA THR A 74 -35.00 16.70 2.92
C THR A 74 -33.80 16.12 3.68
N THR A 75 -33.49 14.85 3.45
CA THR A 75 -32.29 14.19 4.01
C THR A 75 -31.50 13.50 2.90
N ILE A 76 -30.19 13.63 2.95
CA ILE A 76 -29.24 12.97 2.05
C ILE A 76 -28.23 12.23 2.91
N THR A 77 -28.24 10.90 2.86
CA THR A 77 -27.39 10.09 3.72
C THR A 77 -26.62 9.03 2.96
N ARG A 78 -25.36 8.76 3.33
CA ARG A 78 -24.56 7.69 2.69
C ARG A 78 -24.52 7.83 1.17
N CYS A 79 -24.36 9.06 0.68
CA CYS A 79 -24.37 9.36 -0.75
C CYS A 79 -23.03 9.88 -1.24
N ALA A 80 -22.68 9.61 -2.50
CA ALA A 80 -21.42 10.04 -3.08
C ALA A 80 -21.60 10.74 -4.43
N SER A 81 -20.79 11.75 -4.70
CA SER A 81 -20.68 12.36 -6.02
C SER A 81 -19.22 12.39 -6.48
N PHE A 82 -18.99 11.80 -7.65
CA PHE A 82 -17.73 11.80 -8.40
C PHE A 82 -17.93 12.56 -9.72
N MET A 83 -18.73 13.62 -9.68
CA MET A 83 -19.07 14.41 -10.85
C MET A 83 -17.99 15.45 -11.12
N ASP A 84 -17.58 15.56 -12.37
CA ASP A 84 -16.81 16.69 -12.89
C ASP A 84 -17.78 17.78 -13.32
N ILE A 85 -17.85 18.84 -12.52
CA ILE A 85 -18.80 19.93 -12.66
C ILE A 85 -18.08 21.14 -13.26
N THR A 86 -18.51 21.58 -14.44
CA THR A 86 -18.03 22.81 -15.07
C THR A 86 -19.18 23.77 -15.29
N THR A 87 -19.06 24.96 -14.74
CA THR A 87 -20.07 26.01 -14.86
C THR A 87 -19.48 27.28 -15.46
N SER A 88 -20.30 27.92 -16.28
CA SER A 88 -20.03 29.25 -16.80
C SER A 88 -21.34 30.03 -16.81
N SER A 89 -21.28 31.30 -16.42
CA SER A 89 -22.40 32.24 -16.59
C SER A 89 -21.94 33.39 -17.47
N VAL A 90 -22.83 33.83 -18.36
CA VAL A 90 -22.55 34.93 -19.29
C VAL A 90 -23.23 36.25 -18.89
N SER A 91 -23.93 36.30 -17.76
CA SER A 91 -24.61 37.52 -17.30
C SER A 91 -24.09 38.03 -15.95
N ALA A 92 -23.70 39.30 -15.93
CA ALA A 92 -23.28 40.00 -14.70
C ALA A 92 -24.45 40.35 -13.76
N SER A 93 -25.66 39.83 -14.03
CA SER A 93 -26.90 40.17 -13.30
C SER A 93 -27.41 39.02 -12.43
N TYR A 94 -26.98 37.79 -12.68
CA TYR A 94 -27.38 36.59 -11.94
C TYR A 94 -26.16 35.76 -11.58
N GLY A 95 -26.06 35.36 -10.31
CA GLY A 95 -24.98 34.47 -9.86
C GLY A 95 -25.30 33.00 -10.08
N GLU A 96 -24.40 32.13 -9.61
CA GLU A 96 -24.58 30.69 -9.58
C GLU A 96 -24.27 30.08 -8.22
N THR A 97 -24.87 28.92 -7.96
CA THR A 97 -24.52 28.04 -6.85
C THR A 97 -24.10 26.71 -7.39
N VAL A 98 -22.95 26.23 -6.92
CA VAL A 98 -22.38 24.98 -7.37
C VAL A 98 -22.01 24.14 -6.17
N GLY A 99 -22.71 23.03 -6.00
CA GLY A 99 -22.48 22.06 -4.95
C GLY A 99 -21.99 20.74 -5.50
N GLY A 100 -20.96 20.15 -4.90
CA GLY A 100 -20.55 18.80 -5.27
C GLY A 100 -21.66 17.77 -5.08
N LEU A 101 -22.51 17.93 -4.05
CA LEU A 101 -23.76 17.16 -3.91
C LEU A 101 -25.00 18.01 -4.18
N VAL A 102 -25.14 19.12 -3.46
CA VAL A 102 -26.35 19.94 -3.46
C VAL A 102 -26.04 21.37 -3.87
N GLY A 103 -26.66 21.82 -4.95
CA GLY A 103 -26.45 23.18 -5.46
C GLY A 103 -26.96 24.25 -4.50
N GLN A 104 -28.17 24.08 -3.97
CA GLN A 104 -28.75 25.00 -2.99
C GLN A 104 -29.72 24.30 -2.04
N TRP A 105 -29.86 24.84 -0.83
CA TRP A 105 -30.95 24.50 0.09
C TRP A 105 -31.88 25.70 0.39
N GLU A 106 -33.19 25.48 0.41
CA GLU A 106 -34.18 26.49 0.84
C GLU A 106 -35.14 25.96 1.92
N GLY A 107 -35.30 26.74 2.99
CA GLY A 107 -36.30 26.46 4.03
C GLY A 107 -36.06 25.16 4.78
N ALA A 108 -34.82 24.85 5.17
CA ALA A 108 -34.54 23.65 5.93
C ALA A 108 -35.34 23.61 7.24
N THR A 109 -35.63 22.42 7.74
CA THR A 109 -36.19 22.20 9.08
C THR A 109 -35.14 21.61 10.01
N ASP A 110 -35.43 21.52 11.30
CA ASP A 110 -34.56 20.89 12.32
C ASP A 110 -34.23 19.41 12.04
N THR A 111 -34.89 18.79 11.05
CA THR A 111 -34.66 17.40 10.61
C THR A 111 -33.91 17.32 9.28
N SER A 112 -33.50 18.45 8.70
CA SER A 112 -32.82 18.49 7.42
C SER A 112 -31.35 18.11 7.60
N LEU A 113 -30.87 17.21 6.76
CA LEU A 113 -29.60 16.52 7.03
C LEU A 113 -28.86 16.17 5.74
N ILE A 114 -27.55 16.44 5.72
CA ILE A 114 -26.59 15.80 4.82
C ILE A 114 -25.60 15.08 5.72
N SER A 115 -25.59 13.75 5.70
CA SER A 115 -24.80 12.96 6.64
C SER A 115 -24.09 11.81 5.94
N ASN A 116 -22.85 11.54 6.31
CA ASN A 116 -22.07 10.43 5.74
C ASN A 116 -21.98 10.51 4.22
N CYS A 117 -21.63 11.68 3.68
CA CYS A 117 -21.60 11.90 2.23
C CYS A 117 -20.19 12.22 1.72
N LEU A 118 -19.92 11.87 0.46
CA LEU A 118 -18.61 12.04 -0.17
C LEU A 118 -18.73 12.89 -1.44
N PHE A 119 -17.89 13.91 -1.58
CA PHE A 119 -17.57 14.52 -2.86
C PHE A 119 -16.11 14.25 -3.23
N ALA A 120 -15.90 13.61 -4.38
CA ALA A 120 -14.56 13.30 -4.90
C ALA A 120 -14.50 13.45 -6.45
N GLY A 121 -15.23 14.43 -6.97
CA GLY A 121 -15.15 14.85 -8.37
C GLY A 121 -14.30 16.11 -8.55
N SER A 122 -14.63 16.93 -9.54
CA SER A 122 -14.04 18.26 -9.72
C SER A 122 -15.11 19.34 -9.82
N ILE A 123 -14.77 20.57 -9.40
CA ILE A 123 -15.60 21.75 -9.68
C ILE A 123 -14.73 22.83 -10.30
N MET A 124 -15.17 23.33 -11.46
CA MET A 124 -14.61 24.50 -12.12
C MET A 124 -15.72 25.49 -12.43
N SER A 125 -15.75 26.59 -11.68
CA SER A 125 -16.65 27.71 -11.90
C SER A 125 -15.93 28.90 -12.53
N SER A 126 -16.53 29.46 -13.57
CA SER A 126 -16.03 30.64 -14.29
C SER A 126 -17.02 31.81 -14.32
N ALA A 127 -18.09 31.74 -13.53
CA ALA A 127 -19.06 32.83 -13.44
C ALA A 127 -18.55 33.94 -12.53
N ASP A 128 -18.75 35.20 -12.94
CA ASP A 128 -18.32 36.39 -12.17
C ASP A 128 -18.94 36.45 -10.76
N TYR A 129 -20.14 35.90 -10.58
CA TYR A 129 -20.80 35.77 -9.29
C TYR A 129 -21.08 34.30 -9.01
N SER A 130 -20.24 33.65 -8.22
CA SER A 130 -20.37 32.21 -7.95
C SER A 130 -20.17 31.89 -6.47
N SER A 131 -21.00 30.99 -5.97
CA SER A 131 -20.83 30.36 -4.67
C SER A 131 -20.57 28.87 -4.87
N VAL A 132 -19.39 28.40 -4.49
CA VAL A 132 -18.96 27.02 -4.71
C VAL A 132 -18.76 26.31 -3.37
N GLY A 133 -19.43 25.17 -3.21
CA GLY A 133 -19.38 24.31 -2.04
C GLY A 133 -19.06 22.86 -2.42
N GLY A 134 -18.08 22.23 -1.78
CA GLY A 134 -17.75 20.84 -2.08
C GLY A 134 -18.86 19.85 -1.71
N ILE A 135 -19.66 20.11 -0.66
CA ILE A 135 -20.89 19.36 -0.38
C ILE A 135 -22.13 20.18 -0.75
N LEU A 136 -22.28 21.34 -0.12
CA LEU A 136 -23.45 22.21 -0.24
C LEU A 136 -23.01 23.63 -0.57
N SER A 137 -23.65 24.23 -1.58
CA SER A 137 -23.55 25.66 -1.82
C SER A 137 -24.85 26.38 -1.40
N THR A 138 -24.81 27.71 -1.29
CA THR A 138 -25.99 28.54 -1.11
C THR A 138 -26.02 29.74 -2.05
N GLY A 139 -27.22 30.25 -2.34
CA GLY A 139 -27.49 31.17 -3.45
C GLY A 139 -27.53 32.65 -3.15
N ALA A 140 -26.98 33.44 -4.09
CA ALA A 140 -27.01 34.90 -4.13
C ALA A 140 -28.37 35.49 -3.69
N PRO A 141 -28.40 36.53 -2.83
CA PRO A 141 -29.61 37.00 -2.16
C PRO A 141 -30.55 37.83 -3.04
N THR A 142 -30.29 37.96 -4.35
CA THR A 142 -30.87 39.06 -5.13
C THR A 142 -31.98 38.68 -6.11
N ALA A 143 -32.24 37.40 -6.40
CA ALA A 143 -33.18 37.05 -7.48
C ALA A 143 -34.59 36.59 -7.06
N LEU A 144 -34.79 36.06 -5.84
CA LEU A 144 -36.04 35.33 -5.53
C LEU A 144 -36.86 35.80 -4.32
N GLY A 145 -36.41 36.80 -3.56
CA GLY A 145 -37.23 37.40 -2.48
C GLY A 145 -37.70 36.44 -1.39
N GLY A 146 -37.09 35.25 -1.28
CA GLY A 146 -37.39 34.22 -0.30
C GLY A 146 -36.53 34.38 0.95
N THR A 147 -37.15 34.31 2.13
CA THR A 147 -36.43 34.32 3.41
C THR A 147 -35.77 32.95 3.63
N VAL A 148 -34.45 32.84 3.46
CA VAL A 148 -33.68 31.66 3.90
C VAL A 148 -33.58 31.73 5.42
N LYS A 149 -34.35 30.90 6.13
CA LYS A 149 -34.52 31.00 7.59
C LYS A 149 -33.81 29.90 8.39
N SER A 150 -33.34 28.85 7.73
CA SER A 150 -32.79 27.64 8.40
C SER A 150 -32.09 26.73 7.40
N LEU A 151 -31.08 25.99 7.88
CA LEU A 151 -30.17 25.14 7.09
C LEU A 151 -30.18 23.70 7.55
N PRO A 152 -29.78 22.75 6.68
CA PRO A 152 -29.52 21.38 7.10
C PRO A 152 -28.28 21.31 7.99
N VAL A 153 -28.25 20.29 8.85
CA VAL A 153 -27.00 19.82 9.45
C VAL A 153 -26.18 19.13 8.36
N VAL A 154 -24.89 19.41 8.28
CA VAL A 154 -23.94 18.71 7.38
C VAL A 154 -22.90 18.02 8.24
N GLU A 155 -22.96 16.70 8.34
CA GLU A 155 -22.14 15.94 9.29
C GLU A 155 -21.42 14.75 8.67
N ASN A 156 -20.25 14.42 9.21
CA ASN A 156 -19.48 13.24 8.87
C ASN A 156 -19.27 13.07 7.35
N CYS A 157 -19.07 14.17 6.63
CA CYS A 157 -18.88 14.18 5.18
C CYS A 157 -17.40 14.31 4.81
N VAL A 158 -17.03 13.78 3.65
CA VAL A 158 -15.67 13.84 3.11
C VAL A 158 -15.69 14.64 1.81
N VAL A 159 -14.77 15.60 1.70
CA VAL A 159 -14.54 16.42 0.51
C VAL A 159 -13.11 16.17 0.08
N ASN A 160 -12.92 15.54 -1.08
CA ASN A 160 -11.61 15.23 -1.64
C ASN A 160 -11.62 15.41 -3.17
N PRO A 161 -11.77 16.66 -3.65
CA PRO A 161 -11.89 16.93 -5.07
C PRO A 161 -10.54 16.79 -5.78
N SER A 162 -10.56 16.40 -7.05
CA SER A 162 -9.37 16.36 -7.91
C SER A 162 -8.96 17.76 -8.42
N SER A 163 -9.93 18.66 -8.54
CA SER A 163 -9.75 20.10 -8.82
C SER A 163 -10.94 20.86 -8.22
N PHE A 164 -10.68 22.04 -7.66
CA PHE A 164 -11.69 22.84 -6.98
C PHE A 164 -11.39 24.31 -7.19
N GLU A 165 -12.03 24.91 -8.19
CA GLU A 165 -11.70 26.25 -8.68
C GLU A 165 -12.97 27.09 -8.88
N ALA A 166 -12.88 28.35 -8.46
CA ALA A 166 -13.86 29.39 -8.76
C ALA A 166 -13.10 30.66 -9.14
N SER A 167 -13.30 31.15 -10.37
CA SER A 167 -12.40 32.14 -11.01
C SER A 167 -13.05 33.48 -11.35
N GLY A 168 -14.32 33.66 -11.02
CA GLY A 168 -15.05 34.91 -11.23
C GLY A 168 -14.61 36.07 -10.32
N GLU A 169 -14.98 37.29 -10.69
CA GLU A 169 -14.64 38.52 -9.95
C GLU A 169 -15.11 38.49 -8.48
N PHE A 170 -16.28 37.88 -8.22
CA PHE A 170 -16.92 37.71 -6.92
C PHE A 170 -17.18 36.22 -6.65
N ALA A 171 -16.19 35.39 -6.97
CA ALA A 171 -16.25 33.96 -6.75
C ALA A 171 -15.81 33.60 -5.33
N ASP A 172 -16.69 32.91 -4.61
CA ASP A 172 -16.43 32.40 -3.27
C ASP A 172 -16.45 30.87 -3.26
N LEU A 173 -15.51 30.30 -2.51
CA LEU A 173 -15.26 28.87 -2.49
C LEU A 173 -15.05 28.36 -1.07
N VAL A 174 -15.78 27.29 -0.73
CA VAL A 174 -15.64 26.57 0.54
C VAL A 174 -15.73 25.06 0.34
N TYR A 175 -15.03 24.28 1.15
CA TYR A 175 -15.05 22.83 0.99
C TYR A 175 -16.37 22.19 1.42
N VAL A 176 -16.93 22.55 2.56
CA VAL A 176 -18.08 21.82 3.12
C VAL A 176 -19.40 22.54 2.83
N ALA A 177 -19.59 23.73 3.39
CA ALA A 177 -20.85 24.46 3.20
C ALA A 177 -20.69 25.99 3.28
N LEU A 178 -21.22 26.70 2.28
CA LEU A 178 -21.42 28.15 2.32
C LEU A 178 -22.89 28.43 2.66
N VAL A 179 -23.19 29.41 3.50
CA VAL A 179 -24.49 29.60 4.16
C VAL A 179 -25.00 31.03 4.07
N TYR A 180 -26.32 31.31 4.06
CA TYR A 180 -26.86 32.66 4.33
C TYR A 180 -27.42 32.78 5.75
N GLY A 181 -27.11 33.86 6.49
CA GLY A 181 -27.82 34.17 7.74
C GLY A 181 -27.18 35.20 8.68
N THR A 182 -28.03 35.89 9.46
CA THR A 182 -27.65 36.76 10.58
C THR A 182 -27.60 36.03 11.93
N ASP A 183 -28.10 34.79 11.99
CA ASP A 183 -28.33 34.02 13.22
C ASP A 183 -27.69 32.63 13.15
N GLY A 184 -26.39 32.55 13.48
CA GLY A 184 -25.69 31.28 13.72
C GLY A 184 -24.86 30.76 12.53
N ALA A 185 -23.70 30.20 12.86
CA ALA A 185 -22.83 29.53 11.88
C ALA A 185 -23.50 28.27 11.31
N PRO A 186 -23.08 27.77 10.12
CA PRO A 186 -23.48 26.45 9.63
C PRO A 186 -23.40 25.38 10.72
N ALA A 187 -24.42 24.53 10.82
CA ALA A 187 -24.36 23.29 11.59
C ALA A 187 -23.56 22.24 10.81
N VAL A 188 -22.26 22.50 10.64
CA VAL A 188 -21.31 21.57 10.03
C VAL A 188 -20.55 20.88 11.16
N GLU A 189 -20.46 19.56 11.11
CA GLU A 189 -19.83 18.77 12.19
C GLU A 189 -19.02 17.62 11.61
N THR A 190 -17.86 17.30 12.19
CA THR A 190 -17.11 16.07 11.92
C THR A 190 -16.74 15.79 10.45
N CYS A 191 -16.69 16.80 9.59
CA CYS A 191 -16.35 16.65 8.17
C CYS A 191 -14.82 16.61 7.94
N LEU A 192 -14.39 16.05 6.82
CA LEU A 192 -12.99 16.03 6.39
C LEU A 192 -12.85 16.79 5.06
N TRP A 193 -11.82 17.62 4.97
CA TRP A 193 -11.53 18.43 3.77
C TRP A 193 -10.02 18.55 3.55
N PRO A 194 -9.56 18.92 2.35
CA PRO A 194 -8.13 19.06 2.07
C PRO A 194 -7.49 20.16 2.92
N ALA A 195 -6.28 19.93 3.40
CA ALA A 195 -5.49 20.96 4.05
C ALA A 195 -5.00 22.00 3.03
N GLY A 196 -5.16 23.29 3.34
CA GLY A 196 -4.79 24.39 2.46
C GLY A 196 -5.29 25.74 2.99
N ASP A 197 -5.17 26.77 2.16
CA ASP A 197 -5.60 28.14 2.47
C ASP A 197 -7.11 28.38 2.28
N GLU A 198 -7.84 27.35 1.86
CA GLU A 198 -9.28 27.42 1.55
C GLU A 198 -10.15 27.31 2.80
N HIS A 199 -11.35 27.89 2.71
CA HIS A 199 -12.28 27.97 3.82
C HIS A 199 -13.14 26.69 3.92
N VAL A 200 -13.29 26.15 5.13
CA VAL A 200 -14.12 24.95 5.35
C VAL A 200 -15.62 25.26 5.20
N ALA A 201 -16.02 26.41 5.71
CA ALA A 201 -17.39 26.87 5.74
C ALA A 201 -17.41 28.39 5.77
N GLY A 202 -18.53 29.01 5.40
CA GLY A 202 -18.69 30.45 5.46
C GLY A 202 -20.15 30.86 5.57
N SER A 203 -20.39 32.03 6.15
CA SER A 203 -21.72 32.64 6.26
C SER A 203 -21.77 33.95 5.48
N VAL A 204 -22.71 34.07 4.57
CA VAL A 204 -23.03 35.22 3.73
C VAL A 204 -24.09 36.06 4.44
N ASP A 205 -23.79 37.33 4.64
CA ASP A 205 -24.74 38.33 5.11
C ASP A 205 -25.74 38.63 4.00
N TYR A 206 -27.02 38.40 4.27
CA TYR A 206 -28.10 38.56 3.27
C TYR A 206 -28.28 40.01 2.79
N THR A 207 -27.94 40.99 3.63
CA THR A 207 -28.17 42.41 3.33
C THR A 207 -27.04 43.00 2.50
N THR A 208 -25.82 42.56 2.78
CA THR A 208 -24.60 43.14 2.21
C THR A 208 -23.93 42.23 1.18
N GLY A 209 -24.28 40.94 1.15
CA GLY A 209 -23.58 39.93 0.36
C GLY A 209 -22.19 39.58 0.87
N ALA A 210 -21.76 40.15 2.01
CA ALA A 210 -20.44 39.92 2.57
C ALA A 210 -20.32 38.51 3.18
N ILE A 211 -19.20 37.84 2.92
CA ILE A 211 -18.91 36.54 3.52
C ILE A 211 -18.06 36.69 4.77
N THR A 212 -18.45 35.95 5.80
CA THR A 212 -17.70 35.76 7.03
C THR A 212 -17.26 34.31 7.10
N TYR A 213 -15.96 34.11 7.23
CA TYR A 213 -15.38 32.79 7.49
C TYR A 213 -15.15 32.62 8.99
N PRO A 214 -15.40 31.42 9.54
CA PRO A 214 -15.19 31.15 10.95
C PRO A 214 -13.69 31.15 11.26
N ALA A 215 -13.31 31.84 12.33
CA ALA A 215 -11.93 31.87 12.80
C ALA A 215 -11.51 30.54 13.48
N ASP A 216 -12.46 29.87 14.15
CA ASP A 216 -12.27 28.54 14.72
C ASP A 216 -12.97 27.51 13.84
N THR A 217 -12.18 26.63 13.23
CA THR A 217 -12.69 25.59 12.35
C THR A 217 -12.85 24.24 13.05
N SER A 218 -12.45 24.13 14.32
CA SER A 218 -12.49 22.86 15.07
C SER A 218 -13.88 22.22 15.20
N PRO A 219 -15.00 22.96 15.29
CA PRO A 219 -16.33 22.35 15.36
C PRO A 219 -16.72 21.63 14.07
N TYR A 220 -16.19 22.06 12.92
CA TYR A 220 -16.59 21.57 11.60
C TYR A 220 -15.97 20.23 11.22
N GLY A 221 -14.89 19.83 11.89
CA GLY A 221 -14.16 18.58 11.63
C GLY A 221 -12.66 18.80 11.49
N SER A 222 -12.01 18.25 10.46
CA SER A 222 -10.55 18.42 10.30
C SER A 222 -10.07 18.54 8.86
N ALA A 223 -9.11 19.43 8.67
CA ALA A 223 -8.27 19.49 7.48
C ALA A 223 -7.36 18.24 7.41
N VAL A 224 -7.22 17.68 6.21
CA VAL A 224 -6.51 16.44 5.93
C VAL A 224 -5.47 16.70 4.85
N ALA A 225 -4.21 16.46 5.17
CA ALA A 225 -3.10 16.59 4.21
C ALA A 225 -2.91 15.32 3.36
N ASP A 226 -3.26 14.17 3.92
CA ASP A 226 -3.14 12.86 3.28
C ASP A 226 -4.40 12.05 3.55
N PHE A 227 -5.23 11.90 2.53
CA PHE A 227 -6.46 11.11 2.63
C PHE A 227 -6.22 9.59 2.65
N SER A 228 -4.99 9.13 2.39
CA SER A 228 -4.66 7.70 2.43
C SER A 228 -4.41 7.16 3.83
N ASP A 229 -4.39 8.04 4.85
CA ASP A 229 -4.27 7.64 6.24
C ASP A 229 -5.49 6.81 6.69
N SER A 230 -5.24 5.55 7.05
CA SER A 230 -6.27 4.61 7.49
C SER A 230 -6.97 5.06 8.78
N ALA A 231 -6.34 5.88 9.61
CA ALA A 231 -6.94 6.44 10.82
C ALA A 231 -8.15 7.34 10.51
N LEU A 232 -8.27 7.87 9.29
CA LEU A 232 -9.43 8.67 8.87
C LEU A 232 -10.70 7.81 8.81
N VAL A 233 -10.60 6.55 8.38
CA VAL A 233 -11.74 5.63 8.35
C VAL A 233 -12.22 5.33 9.77
N GLU A 234 -11.31 5.11 10.71
CA GLU A 234 -11.65 4.90 12.12
C GLU A 234 -12.37 6.12 12.70
N LYS A 235 -11.88 7.33 12.40
CA LYS A 235 -12.48 8.59 12.84
C LYS A 235 -13.90 8.78 12.29
N LEU A 236 -14.11 8.51 11.00
CA LEU A 236 -15.43 8.62 10.38
C LEU A 236 -16.41 7.57 10.95
N ASN A 237 -15.93 6.34 11.18
CA ASN A 237 -16.73 5.25 11.73
C ASN A 237 -17.02 5.39 13.24
N ALA A 238 -16.23 6.19 13.98
CA ALA A 238 -16.57 6.55 15.36
C ALA A 238 -17.89 7.33 15.45
N ASN A 239 -18.24 8.09 14.41
CA ASN A 239 -19.51 8.83 14.32
C ASN A 239 -20.61 8.02 13.61
N SER A 240 -20.25 7.10 12.72
CA SER A 240 -21.20 6.25 11.99
C SER A 240 -20.61 4.87 11.73
N PRO A 241 -20.81 3.90 12.65
CA PRO A 241 -20.20 2.57 12.55
C PRO A 241 -20.44 1.89 11.19
N ASP A 242 -19.41 1.22 10.67
CA ASP A 242 -19.43 0.42 9.44
C ASP A 242 -19.94 1.17 8.19
N THR A 243 -19.79 2.51 8.17
CA THR A 243 -20.24 3.34 7.05
C THR A 243 -19.13 3.67 6.06
N TRP A 244 -17.91 3.77 6.55
CA TRP A 244 -16.74 4.17 5.78
C TRP A 244 -15.73 3.03 5.69
N ALA A 245 -15.03 2.96 4.57
CA ALA A 245 -13.91 2.06 4.33
C ALA A 245 -12.84 2.77 3.51
N MET A 246 -11.60 2.26 3.50
CA MET A 246 -10.56 2.81 2.65
C MET A 246 -10.84 2.42 1.19
N GLY A 247 -10.79 3.39 0.29
CA GLY A 247 -10.97 3.17 -1.14
C GLY A 247 -9.70 2.70 -1.82
N VAL A 248 -9.85 1.99 -2.94
CA VAL A 248 -8.74 1.55 -3.80
C VAL A 248 -7.87 2.72 -4.30
N ASN A 249 -8.45 3.91 -4.38
CA ASN A 249 -7.76 5.14 -4.78
C ASN A 249 -7.07 5.89 -3.61
N GLY A 250 -7.01 5.28 -2.41
CA GLY A 250 -6.29 5.86 -1.27
C GLY A 250 -7.02 7.00 -0.57
N TYR A 251 -8.35 6.96 -0.49
CA TYR A 251 -9.15 7.87 0.34
C TYR A 251 -10.41 7.18 0.88
N PRO A 252 -11.03 7.69 1.96
CA PRO A 252 -12.25 7.09 2.51
C PRO A 252 -13.42 7.13 1.53
N VAL A 253 -14.06 5.98 1.33
CA VAL A 253 -15.28 5.79 0.53
C VAL A 253 -16.37 5.18 1.40
N LEU A 254 -17.60 5.15 0.90
CA LEU A 254 -18.70 4.53 1.60
C LEU A 254 -18.61 3.00 1.47
N ALA A 255 -18.67 2.28 2.59
CA ALA A 255 -18.45 0.83 2.65
C ALA A 255 -19.45 0.02 1.79
N TRP A 256 -20.62 0.58 1.47
CA TRP A 256 -21.57 -0.07 0.57
C TRP A 256 -21.14 -0.07 -0.91
N GLN A 257 -20.18 0.78 -1.29
CA GLN A 257 -19.62 0.88 -2.64
C GLN A 257 -18.47 -0.12 -2.80
N THR A 258 -18.77 -1.42 -2.75
CA THR A 258 -17.74 -2.49 -2.72
C THR A 258 -16.77 -2.47 -3.91
N ASN A 259 -17.19 -1.90 -5.04
CA ASN A 259 -16.37 -1.69 -6.23
C ASN A 259 -15.36 -0.54 -6.10
N LEU A 260 -15.44 0.26 -5.02
CA LEU A 260 -14.50 1.32 -4.69
C LEU A 260 -13.68 1.02 -3.44
N VAL A 261 -14.18 0.16 -2.54
CA VAL A 261 -13.47 -0.26 -1.32
C VAL A 261 -12.24 -1.09 -1.70
N ALA A 262 -11.09 -0.82 -1.11
CA ALA A 262 -9.88 -1.62 -1.32
C ALA A 262 -10.09 -3.07 -0.86
N ALA A 263 -9.58 -4.04 -1.62
CA ALA A 263 -9.58 -5.44 -1.19
C ALA A 263 -8.66 -5.67 0.01
N ASP A 264 -8.89 -6.77 0.73
CA ASP A 264 -8.03 -7.21 1.83
C ASP A 264 -6.87 -8.05 1.28
N TYR A 265 -5.66 -7.51 1.41
CA TYR A 265 -4.42 -8.15 0.95
C TYR A 265 -3.64 -8.85 2.06
N SER A 266 -4.18 -8.97 3.28
CA SER A 266 -3.48 -9.59 4.40
C SER A 266 -2.99 -11.02 4.08
N GLY A 267 -3.80 -11.83 3.40
CA GLY A 267 -3.39 -13.16 2.95
C GLY A 267 -2.23 -13.14 1.94
N VAL A 268 -2.23 -12.17 1.02
CA VAL A 268 -1.12 -11.98 0.07
C VAL A 268 0.14 -11.54 0.80
N ASP A 269 0.04 -10.60 1.74
CA ASP A 269 1.16 -10.11 2.54
C ASP A 269 1.78 -11.23 3.38
N ASP A 270 0.94 -12.06 4.01
CA ASP A 270 1.37 -13.24 4.77
C ASP A 270 2.07 -14.27 3.87
N ALA A 271 1.57 -14.51 2.66
CA ALA A 271 2.18 -15.43 1.70
C ALA A 271 3.54 -14.90 1.20
N LEU A 272 3.62 -13.61 0.85
CA LEU A 272 4.86 -12.96 0.44
C LEU A 272 5.94 -13.00 1.54
N ALA A 273 5.55 -12.85 2.80
CA ALA A 273 6.47 -12.91 3.95
C ALA A 273 7.09 -14.31 4.15
N LYS A 274 6.48 -15.37 3.61
CA LYS A 274 7.00 -16.76 3.67
C LYS A 274 8.07 -17.04 2.62
N ILE A 275 8.26 -16.17 1.62
CA ILE A 275 9.26 -16.37 0.57
C ILE A 275 10.66 -16.39 1.18
N PRO A 276 11.46 -17.47 0.97
CA PRO A 276 12.84 -17.51 1.45
C PRO A 276 13.66 -16.35 0.88
N ALA A 277 14.46 -15.71 1.73
CA ALA A 277 15.34 -14.62 1.31
C ALA A 277 16.43 -15.07 0.33
N ASP A 278 16.85 -16.33 0.43
CA ASP A 278 17.81 -16.95 -0.48
C ASP A 278 17.14 -18.08 -1.28
N LEU A 279 16.92 -17.83 -2.57
CA LEU A 279 16.39 -18.82 -3.50
C LEU A 279 17.50 -19.61 -4.22
N SER A 280 18.78 -19.29 -3.99
CA SER A 280 19.91 -19.86 -4.75
C SER A 280 20.13 -21.36 -4.49
N ILE A 281 19.61 -21.88 -3.38
CA ILE A 281 19.66 -23.31 -3.03
C ILE A 281 18.54 -24.13 -3.70
N TYR A 282 17.58 -23.48 -4.39
CA TYR A 282 16.48 -24.14 -5.09
C TYR A 282 16.70 -24.21 -6.60
N THR A 283 16.07 -25.16 -7.27
CA THR A 283 16.14 -25.30 -8.74
C THR A 283 15.69 -24.00 -9.42
N ALA A 284 16.31 -23.69 -10.56
CA ALA A 284 16.00 -22.45 -11.28
C ALA A 284 14.52 -22.37 -11.70
N GLU A 285 13.90 -23.51 -11.99
CA GLU A 285 12.49 -23.61 -12.37
C GLU A 285 11.56 -23.29 -11.19
N SER A 286 11.77 -23.91 -10.02
CA SER A 286 10.90 -23.70 -8.86
C SER A 286 11.06 -22.29 -8.27
N ALA A 287 12.29 -21.76 -8.23
CA ALA A 287 12.53 -20.38 -7.84
C ALA A 287 11.83 -19.38 -8.77
N ALA A 288 11.91 -19.59 -10.10
CA ALA A 288 11.25 -18.71 -11.07
C ALA A 288 9.72 -18.73 -10.96
N ALA A 289 9.12 -19.85 -10.55
CA ALA A 289 7.68 -19.94 -10.29
C ALA A 289 7.26 -19.04 -9.12
N VAL A 290 8.03 -19.03 -8.02
CA VAL A 290 7.79 -18.14 -6.87
C VAL A 290 7.92 -16.67 -7.28
N GLU A 291 8.95 -16.33 -8.05
CA GLU A 291 9.12 -14.96 -8.56
C GLU A 291 7.96 -14.54 -9.47
N THR A 292 7.50 -15.43 -10.34
CA THR A 292 6.35 -15.17 -11.22
C THR A 292 5.07 -14.93 -10.41
N ALA A 293 4.80 -15.73 -9.38
CA ALA A 293 3.63 -15.55 -8.51
C ALA A 293 3.69 -14.23 -7.72
N ARG A 294 4.87 -13.88 -7.19
CA ARG A 294 5.12 -12.60 -6.51
C ARG A 294 4.86 -11.42 -7.44
N ASP A 295 5.39 -11.48 -8.66
CA ASP A 295 5.31 -10.37 -9.62
C ASP A 295 3.91 -10.23 -10.24
N ALA A 296 3.07 -11.27 -10.15
CA ALA A 296 1.67 -11.27 -10.59
C ALA A 296 0.71 -10.58 -9.61
N VAL A 297 1.17 -10.16 -8.42
CA VAL A 297 0.34 -9.49 -7.42
C VAL A 297 -0.13 -8.12 -7.92
N ASP A 298 -1.43 -7.99 -8.17
CA ASP A 298 -2.11 -6.75 -8.49
C ASP A 298 -2.71 -6.12 -7.22
N ARG A 299 -2.21 -4.94 -6.82
CA ARG A 299 -2.68 -4.18 -5.63
C ARG A 299 -3.79 -3.18 -5.92
N THR A 300 -4.38 -3.23 -7.11
CA THR A 300 -5.40 -2.27 -7.58
C THR A 300 -6.81 -2.84 -7.52
N LEU A 301 -7.02 -4.00 -6.89
CA LEU A 301 -8.33 -4.65 -6.85
C LEU A 301 -9.21 -4.10 -5.72
N ALA A 302 -10.50 -4.02 -6.01
CA ALA A 302 -11.53 -3.64 -5.06
C ALA A 302 -12.13 -4.86 -4.36
N ALA A 303 -12.87 -4.63 -3.27
CA ALA A 303 -13.43 -5.68 -2.41
C ALA A 303 -14.43 -6.61 -3.12
N ASP A 304 -15.08 -6.14 -4.21
CA ASP A 304 -15.93 -7.01 -5.04
C ASP A 304 -15.15 -8.03 -5.89
N ARG A 305 -13.82 -7.89 -5.97
CA ARG A 305 -12.88 -8.82 -6.63
C ARG A 305 -11.99 -9.55 -5.62
N GLN A 306 -12.41 -9.65 -4.35
CA GLN A 306 -11.64 -10.31 -3.29
C GLN A 306 -11.19 -11.73 -3.66
N SER A 307 -12.01 -12.51 -4.38
CA SER A 307 -11.63 -13.87 -4.80
C SER A 307 -10.39 -13.91 -5.71
N GLU A 308 -10.12 -12.83 -6.46
CA GLU A 308 -8.90 -12.73 -7.27
C GLU A 308 -7.69 -12.40 -6.39
N VAL A 309 -7.87 -11.63 -5.33
CA VAL A 309 -6.84 -11.38 -4.30
C VAL A 309 -6.50 -12.65 -3.54
N ASP A 310 -7.52 -13.40 -3.14
CA ASP A 310 -7.34 -14.69 -2.47
C ASP A 310 -6.59 -15.68 -3.40
N ALA A 311 -6.93 -15.71 -4.69
CA ALA A 311 -6.24 -16.55 -5.66
C ALA A 311 -4.76 -16.16 -5.87
N MET A 312 -4.41 -14.87 -5.72
CA MET A 312 -3.00 -14.44 -5.75
C MET A 312 -2.24 -14.96 -4.53
N ALA A 313 -2.85 -14.95 -3.34
CA ALA A 313 -2.25 -15.54 -2.14
C ALA A 313 -2.03 -17.04 -2.32
N ASP A 314 -3.07 -17.77 -2.76
CA ASP A 314 -3.00 -19.21 -3.03
C ASP A 314 -1.89 -19.55 -4.03
N ALA A 315 -1.75 -18.78 -5.11
CA ALA A 315 -0.71 -19.00 -6.12
C ALA A 315 0.72 -18.84 -5.54
N ILE A 316 0.93 -17.90 -4.62
CA ILE A 316 2.21 -17.75 -3.93
C ILE A 316 2.45 -18.94 -3.00
N GLU A 317 1.44 -19.37 -2.24
CA GLU A 317 1.56 -20.53 -1.34
C GLU A 317 1.85 -21.82 -2.10
N ASP A 318 1.18 -22.05 -3.24
CA ASP A 318 1.41 -23.20 -4.10
C ASP A 318 2.81 -23.20 -4.70
N ALA A 319 3.31 -22.04 -5.17
CA ALA A 319 4.66 -21.93 -5.68
C ALA A 319 5.71 -22.18 -4.60
N LEU A 320 5.47 -21.71 -3.37
CA LEU A 320 6.33 -21.98 -2.21
C LEU A 320 6.33 -23.45 -1.82
N ALA A 321 5.17 -24.11 -1.85
CA ALA A 321 5.06 -25.54 -1.59
C ALA A 321 5.74 -26.40 -2.66
N ALA A 322 5.87 -25.87 -3.88
CA ALA A 322 6.52 -26.52 -5.02
C ALA A 322 8.04 -26.24 -5.11
N LEU A 323 8.63 -25.52 -4.14
CA LEU A 323 10.07 -25.28 -4.10
C LEU A 323 10.86 -26.60 -4.01
N GLU A 324 11.84 -26.76 -4.90
CA GLU A 324 12.67 -27.95 -4.98
C GLU A 324 14.13 -27.58 -4.77
N TYR A 325 14.80 -28.22 -3.80
CA TYR A 325 16.24 -27.98 -3.57
C TYR A 325 17.09 -28.50 -4.73
N LYS A 326 18.20 -27.80 -5.01
CA LYS A 326 19.27 -28.33 -5.84
C LYS A 326 19.93 -29.53 -5.14
N PRO A 327 20.58 -30.43 -5.89
CA PRO A 327 21.54 -31.37 -5.32
C PRO A 327 22.63 -30.63 -4.53
N ALA A 328 23.12 -31.22 -3.45
CA ALA A 328 24.29 -30.69 -2.74
C ALA A 328 25.56 -30.75 -3.63
N ASP A 329 26.55 -29.91 -3.33
CA ASP A 329 27.85 -29.94 -3.99
C ASP A 329 28.75 -31.00 -3.33
N TYR A 330 29.03 -32.08 -4.06
CA TYR A 330 29.87 -33.18 -3.59
C TYR A 330 31.33 -33.07 -4.04
N SER A 331 31.74 -31.95 -4.63
CA SER A 331 33.11 -31.81 -5.18
C SER A 331 34.19 -32.11 -4.13
N ALA A 332 34.02 -31.65 -2.88
CA ALA A 332 34.96 -31.93 -1.79
C ALA A 332 34.98 -33.42 -1.38
N VAL A 333 33.83 -34.08 -1.37
CA VAL A 333 33.73 -35.52 -1.11
C VAL A 333 34.42 -36.30 -2.23
N ASP A 334 34.20 -35.93 -3.49
CA ASP A 334 34.84 -36.56 -4.65
C ASP A 334 36.36 -36.40 -4.61
N ASP A 335 36.85 -35.22 -4.26
CA ASP A 335 38.28 -34.95 -4.08
C ASP A 335 38.90 -35.77 -2.94
N ALA A 336 38.21 -35.91 -1.81
CA ALA A 336 38.67 -36.71 -0.68
C ALA A 336 38.68 -38.21 -1.02
N LEU A 337 37.65 -38.72 -1.69
CA LEU A 337 37.58 -40.11 -2.15
C LEU A 337 38.71 -40.45 -3.13
N ALA A 338 39.10 -39.51 -3.99
CA ALA A 338 40.19 -39.70 -4.95
C ALA A 338 41.58 -39.83 -4.29
N LYS A 339 41.74 -39.34 -3.05
CA LYS A 339 43.00 -39.45 -2.28
C LYS A 339 43.17 -40.83 -1.62
N ILE A 340 42.12 -41.64 -1.55
CA ILE A 340 42.18 -42.97 -0.93
C ILE A 340 43.17 -43.85 -1.71
N PRO A 341 44.20 -44.44 -1.05
CA PRO A 341 45.11 -45.36 -1.70
C PRO A 341 44.37 -46.55 -2.33
N ALA A 342 44.74 -46.90 -3.56
CA ALA A 342 44.12 -48.04 -4.27
C ALA A 342 44.41 -49.40 -3.60
N ASP A 343 45.49 -49.48 -2.82
CA ASP A 343 45.87 -50.65 -2.04
C ASP A 343 46.11 -50.23 -0.60
N LEU A 344 45.30 -50.78 0.32
CA LEU A 344 45.39 -50.52 1.75
C LEU A 344 46.17 -51.62 2.50
N SER A 345 46.72 -52.63 1.81
CA SER A 345 47.44 -53.76 2.44
C SER A 345 48.72 -53.35 3.18
N GLY A 346 49.25 -52.16 2.89
CA GLY A 346 50.39 -51.57 3.59
C GLY A 346 50.05 -50.94 4.95
N TYR A 347 48.78 -50.87 5.33
CA TYR A 347 48.30 -50.21 6.55
C TYR A 347 47.73 -51.19 7.58
N THR A 348 47.63 -50.77 8.84
CA THR A 348 47.01 -51.55 9.91
C THR A 348 45.54 -51.82 9.58
N ALA A 349 45.05 -53.01 9.96
CA ALA A 349 43.66 -53.40 9.66
C ALA A 349 42.63 -52.43 10.27
N GLU A 350 42.95 -51.81 11.42
CA GLU A 350 42.08 -50.84 12.08
C GLU A 350 41.98 -49.51 11.30
N SER A 351 43.12 -48.94 10.87
CA SER A 351 43.13 -47.67 10.12
C SER A 351 42.57 -47.82 8.70
N ALA A 352 42.84 -48.95 8.03
CA ALA A 352 42.23 -49.26 6.74
C ALA A 352 40.70 -49.41 6.85
N ALA A 353 40.20 -50.10 7.89
CA ALA A 353 38.76 -50.24 8.11
C ALA A 353 38.06 -48.90 8.40
N ALA A 354 38.74 -47.95 9.05
CA ALA A 354 38.22 -46.61 9.29
C ALA A 354 38.01 -45.83 7.98
N VAL A 355 38.96 -45.90 7.03
CA VAL A 355 38.83 -45.28 5.71
C VAL A 355 37.70 -45.91 4.89
N GLU A 356 37.58 -47.23 4.91
CA GLU A 356 36.48 -47.93 4.23
C GLU A 356 35.12 -47.56 4.82
N ALA A 357 35.01 -47.48 6.15
CA ALA A 357 33.78 -47.06 6.82
C ALA A 357 33.38 -45.62 6.46
N ALA A 358 34.34 -44.68 6.40
CA ALA A 358 34.07 -43.31 5.99
C ALA A 358 33.62 -43.21 4.52
N ARG A 359 34.23 -43.99 3.62
CA ARG A 359 33.81 -44.09 2.22
C ARG A 359 32.39 -44.64 2.08
N ASP A 360 32.09 -45.72 2.79
CA ASP A 360 30.80 -46.41 2.68
C ASP A 360 29.66 -45.62 3.35
N ALA A 361 29.98 -44.69 4.25
CA ALA A 361 29.04 -43.77 4.88
C ALA A 361 28.58 -42.61 3.98
N VAL A 362 29.16 -42.43 2.78
CA VAL A 362 28.78 -41.34 1.87
C VAL A 362 27.36 -41.53 1.35
N ASP A 363 26.44 -40.67 1.79
CA ASP A 363 25.09 -40.54 1.24
C ASP A 363 25.10 -39.55 0.07
N ARG A 364 24.68 -39.98 -1.12
CA ARG A 364 24.60 -39.16 -2.35
C ARG A 364 23.21 -38.60 -2.65
N THR A 365 22.28 -38.74 -1.72
CA THR A 365 20.89 -38.30 -1.88
C THR A 365 20.62 -36.92 -1.28
N LEU A 366 21.64 -36.27 -0.71
CA LEU A 366 21.49 -34.99 -0.03
C LEU A 366 21.36 -33.82 -1.01
N THR A 367 20.58 -32.85 -0.57
CA THR A 367 20.27 -31.60 -1.26
C THR A 367 21.00 -30.41 -0.63
N ALA A 368 21.01 -29.28 -1.32
CA ALA A 368 21.80 -28.09 -0.95
C ALA A 368 21.49 -27.53 0.45
N ASP A 369 20.30 -27.75 1.00
CA ASP A 369 19.94 -27.41 2.38
C ASP A 369 20.68 -28.24 3.44
N ARG A 370 21.25 -29.37 3.04
CA ARG A 370 22.05 -30.27 3.88
C ARG A 370 23.54 -30.22 3.52
N GLN A 371 24.01 -29.14 2.90
CA GLN A 371 25.41 -29.00 2.47
C GLN A 371 26.40 -29.23 3.60
N GLY A 372 26.11 -28.78 4.83
CA GLY A 372 27.01 -29.01 5.97
C GLY A 372 27.21 -30.49 6.33
N GLU A 373 26.24 -31.36 6.02
CA GLU A 373 26.41 -32.81 6.19
C GLU A 373 27.29 -33.40 5.08
N VAL A 374 27.19 -32.88 3.86
CA VAL A 374 28.09 -33.23 2.76
C VAL A 374 29.53 -32.81 3.05
N ASP A 375 29.71 -31.61 3.57
CA ASP A 375 31.03 -31.09 3.96
C ASP A 375 31.63 -31.96 5.09
N ALA A 376 30.82 -32.36 6.09
CA ALA A 376 31.26 -33.25 7.16
C ALA A 376 31.67 -34.66 6.67
N MET A 377 31.01 -35.18 5.62
CA MET A 377 31.42 -36.45 5.00
C MET A 377 32.81 -36.33 4.35
N ALA A 378 33.11 -35.20 3.69
CA ALA A 378 34.44 -34.96 3.14
C ALA A 378 35.50 -34.88 4.26
N GLU A 379 35.23 -34.11 5.32
CA GLU A 379 36.11 -33.99 6.49
C GLU A 379 36.38 -35.36 7.16
N ALA A 380 35.36 -36.22 7.27
CA ALA A 380 35.52 -37.55 7.85
C ALA A 380 36.44 -38.45 7.01
N ILE A 381 36.36 -38.37 5.67
CA ILE A 381 37.26 -39.10 4.78
C ILE A 381 38.68 -38.57 4.92
N GLU A 382 38.88 -37.25 4.93
CA GLU A 382 40.20 -36.66 5.12
C GLU A 382 40.82 -37.03 6.47
N ALA A 383 40.04 -36.97 7.56
CA ALA A 383 40.51 -37.36 8.88
C ALA A 383 40.90 -38.84 8.97
N ALA A 384 40.15 -39.74 8.32
CA ALA A 384 40.49 -41.16 8.26
C ALA A 384 41.77 -41.41 7.45
N LEU A 385 41.98 -40.64 6.37
CA LEU A 385 43.21 -40.70 5.57
C LEU A 385 44.43 -40.21 6.35
N ASP A 386 44.29 -39.11 7.09
CA ASP A 386 45.37 -38.58 7.94
C ASP A 386 45.71 -39.51 9.11
N ALA A 387 44.78 -40.39 9.50
CA ALA A 387 44.94 -41.38 10.56
C ALA A 387 45.46 -42.75 10.08
N LEU A 388 45.82 -42.90 8.79
CA LEU A 388 46.40 -44.14 8.26
C LEU A 388 47.72 -44.49 8.95
N GLU A 389 47.83 -45.74 9.44
CA GLU A 389 49.02 -46.23 10.13
C GLU A 389 49.66 -47.38 9.33
N GLU A 390 50.93 -47.27 8.93
CA GLU A 390 51.63 -48.31 8.17
C GLU A 390 51.87 -49.57 9.01
N VAL A 391 51.81 -50.76 8.39
CA VAL A 391 52.17 -52.02 9.05
C VAL A 391 53.65 -51.97 9.47
N PRO A 392 54.01 -52.25 10.74
CA PRO A 392 55.39 -52.17 11.20
C PRO A 392 56.29 -53.12 10.39
N ALA A 393 57.38 -52.58 9.83
CA ALA A 393 58.35 -53.36 9.08
C ALA A 393 58.89 -54.54 9.93
N PRO A 394 59.08 -55.74 9.34
CA PRO A 394 59.67 -56.86 10.07
C PRO A 394 61.05 -56.45 10.59
N LYS A 395 61.22 -56.45 11.92
CA LYS A 395 62.53 -56.24 12.57
C LYS A 395 63.51 -57.29 12.01
N PRO A 396 64.70 -56.91 11.52
CA PRO A 396 65.70 -57.90 11.14
C PRO A 396 66.05 -58.75 12.37
N GLU A 397 65.88 -60.07 12.25
CA GLU A 397 66.33 -61.03 13.26
C GLU A 397 67.82 -60.84 13.53
N GLN A 398 68.16 -60.45 14.76
CA GLN A 398 69.54 -60.58 15.24
C GLN A 398 69.84 -62.07 15.38
N VAL A 399 70.64 -62.59 14.45
CA VAL A 399 71.23 -63.93 14.56
C VAL A 399 72.12 -63.94 15.82
N ALA A 400 71.77 -64.80 16.77
CA ALA A 400 72.53 -65.06 17.97
C ALA A 400 73.94 -65.60 17.62
N GLY A 401 74.96 -64.81 17.92
CA GLY A 401 76.36 -65.22 17.88
C GLY A 401 76.94 -65.25 19.29
N ASN A 402 76.88 -66.40 19.95
CA ASN A 402 77.70 -66.67 21.14
C ASN A 402 79.18 -66.74 20.73
N LYS A 403 80.05 -66.05 21.48
CA LYS A 403 81.38 -66.53 21.87
C LYS A 403 82.02 -65.59 22.89
N ASP A 404 82.21 -66.12 24.08
CA ASP A 404 83.24 -65.72 25.03
C ASP A 404 84.61 -65.64 24.31
N ASP A 405 85.25 -64.47 24.38
CA ASP A 405 86.68 -64.33 24.73
C ASP A 405 87.05 -62.84 24.79
N LEU A 406 87.38 -62.37 25.99
CA LEU A 406 87.99 -61.06 26.27
C LEU A 406 89.51 -61.11 26.01
N PRO A 407 90.16 -59.96 25.74
CA PRO A 407 90.86 -59.29 26.84
C PRO A 407 90.71 -57.76 26.89
N ALA A 408 91.13 -57.21 28.02
CA ALA A 408 90.82 -55.89 28.58
C ALA A 408 91.85 -54.75 28.28
N THR A 409 91.55 -53.58 28.89
CA THR A 409 92.35 -52.37 29.21
C THR A 409 92.18 -51.18 28.24
N GLY A 410 91.94 -49.92 28.65
CA GLY A 410 91.77 -49.28 29.96
C GLY A 410 91.36 -47.80 29.79
N ASP A 411 90.69 -47.25 30.80
CA ASP A 411 90.33 -45.82 30.99
C ASP A 411 91.60 -45.00 31.43
N PRO A 412 91.62 -43.66 31.67
CA PRO A 412 90.58 -42.62 31.52
C PRO A 412 91.07 -41.29 30.92
N THR A 413 90.16 -40.31 30.74
CA THR A 413 90.18 -38.93 31.31
C THR A 413 89.63 -37.79 30.43
N VAL A 414 88.70 -37.02 31.05
CA VAL A 414 88.68 -35.54 31.17
C VAL A 414 88.20 -34.69 29.96
N LEU A 415 86.96 -34.20 30.12
CA LEU A 415 86.55 -32.78 30.22
C LEU A 415 86.63 -31.84 28.99
N LEU A 416 85.63 -30.92 28.97
CA LEU A 416 85.54 -29.61 28.31
C LEU A 416 85.03 -29.50 26.86
N VAL A 417 83.74 -29.13 26.76
CA VAL A 417 83.17 -28.09 25.85
C VAL A 417 83.89 -26.76 26.17
N PRO A 418 84.23 -25.82 25.23
CA PRO A 418 83.22 -25.11 24.45
C PRO A 418 83.58 -24.45 23.08
N ALA A 419 82.49 -24.16 22.35
CA ALA A 419 82.17 -22.90 21.66
C ALA A 419 82.85 -22.40 20.35
N LEU A 420 81.94 -21.82 19.54
CA LEU A 420 82.05 -20.62 18.69
C LEU A 420 82.54 -20.73 17.23
N GLY A 421 81.57 -20.70 16.31
CA GLY A 421 81.31 -19.60 15.36
C GLY A 421 82.30 -19.27 14.23
N LEU A 422 81.80 -19.20 12.99
CA LEU A 422 81.96 -18.11 11.98
C LEU A 422 81.25 -18.55 10.67
N VAL A 423 80.21 -17.88 10.16
CA VAL A 423 80.14 -16.67 9.29
C VAL A 423 80.58 -16.89 7.82
N GLY A 424 79.68 -16.50 6.91
CA GLY A 424 79.87 -16.23 5.46
C GLY A 424 78.78 -16.92 4.63
N GLY A 425 77.72 -16.29 4.08
CA GLY A 425 77.68 -15.09 3.21
C GLY A 425 78.07 -15.49 1.78
N ALA A 426 77.39 -15.20 0.67
CA ALA A 426 76.19 -14.45 0.29
C ALA A 426 75.98 -14.66 -1.24
N VAL A 427 74.98 -13.96 -1.82
CA VAL A 427 74.77 -13.59 -3.26
C VAL A 427 73.66 -14.40 -3.95
N LEU A 428 72.40 -13.91 -4.00
CA LEU A 428 71.76 -12.88 -4.86
C LEU A 428 71.70 -13.20 -6.37
N LEU A 429 70.48 -13.30 -6.91
CA LEU A 429 70.07 -12.61 -8.14
C LEU A 429 68.55 -12.46 -8.19
N ALA A 430 68.11 -11.20 -8.28
CA ALA A 430 66.74 -10.74 -8.38
C ALA A 430 66.43 -10.31 -9.82
N ARG A 431 65.13 -10.26 -10.19
CA ARG A 431 64.44 -9.05 -10.72
C ARG A 431 63.07 -9.40 -11.30
N SER A 432 62.04 -8.62 -10.95
CA SER A 432 61.43 -7.69 -11.90
C SER A 432 60.72 -6.55 -11.15
N ARG A 433 60.93 -5.33 -11.67
CA ARG A 433 60.24 -4.08 -11.30
C ARG A 433 58.90 -4.05 -12.04
N VAL A 434 57.96 -3.22 -11.59
CA VAL A 434 57.41 -2.09 -12.38
C VAL A 434 56.84 -1.05 -11.38
N ALA A 435 57.01 0.22 -11.73
CA ALA A 435 56.31 1.37 -11.16
C ALA A 435 55.09 1.69 -12.01
#